data_AF-A0A9E0AEW4-F1
#
_entry.id   AF-A0A9E0AEW4-F1
#
_cell.length_a   1.000
_cell.length_b   1.000
_cell.length_c   1.000
_cell.angle_alpha   90.00
_cell.angle_beta   90.00
_cell.angle_gamma   90.00
#
_symmetry.space_group_name_H-M   'P 1'
#
loop_
_entity.id
_entity.type
_entity.pdbx_description
1 polymer ?
#
loop_
_entity_poly.entity_id
_entity_poly.type
_entity_poly.pdbx_seq_one_letter_code
_entity_poly.pdbx_strand_id
1 'polypeptide(L)'
;MTENEIALDKIQSFEGKYPKQLWSLFFSEMWERFCFYGMRGMLTFFMVHQLMMDESTANLQYGATQAFVYAFTFIGGLFADKILGFRKSLFWGGILMITGSCILAIDPKEFFFPGLSFTIIGTGFFKPNISTMVGTLYKTNDTRRDAGFSLFYSGINIGALLG
;
A
#
# COMPACT_ATOMS: atom_id res chain seq x y z
N MET A 1 12.33 -18.76 -22.97
CA MET A 1 12.00 -17.74 -21.97
C MET A 1 11.02 -16.76 -22.60
N THR A 2 9.94 -16.43 -21.91
CA THR A 2 9.02 -15.35 -22.29
C THR A 2 9.70 -13.99 -22.14
N GLU A 3 9.20 -12.94 -22.81
CA GLU A 3 9.77 -11.57 -22.69
C GLU A 3 9.84 -11.08 -21.24
N ASN A 4 8.85 -11.45 -20.42
CA ASN A 4 8.81 -11.11 -19.00
C ASN A 4 9.92 -11.82 -18.19
N GLU A 5 10.25 -13.07 -18.53
CA GLU A 5 11.35 -13.80 -17.89
C GLU A 5 12.71 -13.19 -18.23
N ILE A 6 12.90 -12.76 -19.48
CA ILE A 6 14.13 -12.06 -19.92
C ILE A 6 14.27 -10.72 -19.20
N ALA A 7 13.18 -9.96 -19.06
CA ALA A 7 13.20 -8.70 -18.32
C ALA A 7 13.51 -8.91 -16.84
N LEU A 8 12.94 -9.95 -16.22
CA LEU A 8 13.18 -10.27 -14.81
C LEU A 8 14.62 -10.73 -14.56
N ASP A 9 15.18 -11.59 -15.40
CA ASP A 9 16.57 -12.05 -15.25
C ASP A 9 17.57 -10.88 -15.40
N LYS A 10 17.29 -9.92 -16.30
CA LYS A 10 18.06 -8.66 -16.38
C LYS A 10 17.99 -7.83 -15.10
N ILE A 11 16.83 -7.80 -14.44
CA ILE A 11 16.68 -7.09 -13.16
C ILE A 11 17.46 -7.81 -12.06
N GLN A 12 17.38 -9.14 -12.01
CA GLN A 12 18.02 -9.97 -10.99
C GLN A 12 19.54 -10.09 -11.15
N SER A 13 20.08 -9.82 -12.33
CA SER A 13 21.52 -9.78 -12.63
C SER A 13 22.16 -8.41 -12.34
N PHE A 14 21.54 -7.59 -11.50
CA PHE A 14 22.10 -6.30 -11.09
C PHE A 14 23.43 -6.42 -10.34
N GLU A 15 24.31 -5.45 -10.57
CA GLU A 15 25.56 -5.27 -9.84
C GLU A 15 25.38 -4.35 -8.62
N GLY A 16 26.13 -4.62 -7.55
CA GLY A 16 26.09 -3.85 -6.30
C GLY A 16 25.12 -4.41 -5.25
N LYS A 17 24.80 -3.56 -4.26
CA LYS A 17 24.05 -3.96 -3.06
C LYS A 17 22.54 -4.00 -3.27
N TYR A 18 21.99 -3.08 -4.05
CA TYR A 18 20.54 -2.93 -4.26
C TYR A 18 20.20 -2.78 -5.75
N PRO A 19 19.15 -3.46 -6.25
CA PRO A 19 18.64 -3.21 -7.59
C PRO A 19 17.96 -1.84 -7.65
N LYS A 20 18.05 -1.15 -8.78
CA LYS A 20 17.50 0.21 -8.94
C LYS A 20 16.01 0.29 -8.65
N GLN A 21 15.27 -0.77 -8.97
CA GLN A 21 13.82 -0.91 -8.77
C GLN A 21 13.45 -0.91 -7.28
N LEU A 22 14.35 -1.33 -6.40
CA LEU A 22 14.10 -1.31 -4.95
C LEU A 22 13.81 0.10 -4.46
N TRP A 23 14.49 1.12 -5.01
CA TRP A 23 14.25 2.51 -4.62
C TRP A 23 12.84 2.98 -4.97
N SER A 24 12.32 2.61 -6.14
CA SER A 24 10.94 2.94 -6.51
C SER A 24 9.94 2.27 -5.57
N LEU A 25 10.15 1.00 -5.21
CA LEU A 25 9.30 0.29 -4.25
C LEU A 25 9.41 0.89 -2.84
N PHE A 26 10.62 1.24 -2.41
CA PHE A 26 10.89 1.91 -1.14
C PHE A 26 10.11 3.22 -1.02
N PHE A 27 10.24 4.13 -1.99
CA PHE A 27 9.56 5.43 -1.93
C PHE A 27 8.04 5.27 -2.05
N SER A 28 7.57 4.32 -2.86
CA SER A 28 6.13 4.04 -2.99
C SER A 28 5.54 3.54 -1.68
N GLU A 29 6.21 2.59 -0.99
CA GLU A 29 5.78 2.12 0.32
C GLU A 29 5.88 3.20 1.39
N MET A 30 6.99 3.96 1.41
CA MET A 30 7.17 5.06 2.37
C MET A 30 6.04 6.09 2.27
N TRP A 31 5.67 6.48 1.05
CA TRP A 31 4.61 7.47 0.84
C TRP A 31 3.22 6.92 1.13
N GLU A 32 2.94 5.67 0.78
CA GLU A 32 1.70 5.02 1.19
C GLU A 32 1.60 4.95 2.72
N ARG A 33 2.70 4.67 3.43
CA ARG A 33 2.73 4.60 4.89
C ARG A 33 2.51 5.95 5.53
N PHE A 34 3.14 7.00 5.00
CA PHE A 34 2.86 8.38 5.40
C PHE A 34 1.36 8.70 5.33
N CYS A 35 0.73 8.44 4.17
CA CYS A 35 -0.71 8.69 4.00
C CYS A 35 -1.57 7.82 4.93
N PHE A 36 -1.21 6.54 5.10
CA PHE A 36 -1.97 5.60 5.92
C PHE A 36 -1.94 5.97 7.40
N TYR A 37 -0.76 6.28 7.95
CA TYR A 37 -0.62 6.64 9.35
C TYR A 37 -1.17 8.04 9.65
N GLY A 38 -0.95 9.02 8.77
CA GLY A 38 -1.54 10.35 8.92
C GLY A 38 -3.06 10.33 8.89
N MET A 39 -3.66 9.59 7.93
CA MET A 39 -5.11 9.37 7.91
C MET A 39 -5.58 8.70 9.19
N ARG A 40 -4.91 7.62 9.62
CA ARG A 40 -5.27 6.85 10.82
C ARG A 40 -5.25 7.70 12.08
N GLY A 41 -4.27 8.60 12.23
CA GLY A 41 -4.14 9.48 13.38
C GLY A 41 -5.30 10.49 13.49
N MET A 42 -5.83 10.96 12.36
CA MET A 42 -6.87 11.98 12.32
C MET A 42 -8.29 11.43 12.09
N LEU A 43 -8.45 10.16 11.72
CA LEU A 43 -9.72 9.62 11.25
C LEU A 43 -10.85 9.74 12.28
N THR A 44 -10.62 9.25 13.51
CA THR A 44 -11.63 9.33 14.59
C THR A 44 -11.91 10.77 14.97
N PHE A 45 -10.87 11.61 15.06
CA PHE A 45 -11.02 13.04 15.33
C PHE A 45 -11.91 13.73 14.29
N PHE A 46 -11.69 13.44 13.01
CA PHE A 46 -12.52 13.97 11.93
C PHE A 46 -13.98 13.50 12.03
N MET A 47 -14.21 12.20 12.27
CA MET A 47 -15.56 11.67 12.44
C MET A 47 -16.33 12.34 13.58
N VAL A 48 -15.67 12.54 14.73
CA VAL A 48 -16.31 13.17 15.90
C VAL A 48 -16.54 14.66 15.67
N HIS A 49 -15.51 15.40 15.26
CA HIS A 49 -15.56 16.87 15.24
C HIS A 49 -16.07 17.49 13.94
N GLN A 50 -16.00 16.78 12.81
CA GLN A 50 -16.41 17.32 11.50
C GLN A 50 -17.66 16.66 10.95
N LEU A 51 -17.84 15.36 11.18
CA LEU A 51 -19.06 14.62 10.83
C LEU A 51 -20.09 14.58 11.96
N MET A 52 -19.75 15.12 13.15
CA MET A 52 -20.62 15.17 14.32
C MET A 52 -21.12 13.78 14.76
N MET A 53 -20.29 12.74 14.56
CA MET A 53 -20.58 11.39 15.02
C MET A 53 -20.32 11.27 16.52
N ASP A 54 -21.13 10.46 17.20
CA ASP A 54 -20.84 10.04 18.57
C ASP A 54 -19.51 9.27 18.64
N GLU A 55 -18.75 9.44 19.72
CA GLU A 55 -17.43 8.83 19.90
C GLU A 55 -17.48 7.29 19.84
N SER A 56 -18.52 6.66 20.39
CA SER A 56 -18.71 5.22 20.33
C SER A 56 -18.88 4.76 18.87
N THR A 57 -19.69 5.50 18.10
CA THR A 57 -19.94 5.21 16.69
C THR A 57 -18.67 5.42 15.86
N ALA A 58 -17.92 6.50 16.10
CA ALA A 58 -16.67 6.79 15.42
C ALA A 58 -15.61 5.70 15.69
N ASN A 59 -15.48 5.24 16.93
CA ASN A 59 -14.57 4.15 17.28
C ASN A 59 -14.97 2.81 16.64
N LEU A 60 -16.27 2.52 16.57
CA LEU A 60 -16.78 1.34 15.87
C LEU A 60 -16.46 1.41 14.37
N GLN A 61 -16.68 2.56 13.75
CA GLN A 61 -16.38 2.78 12.33
C GLN A 61 -14.87 2.70 12.04
N TYR A 62 -14.04 3.22 12.94
CA TYR A 62 -12.59 3.06 12.86
C TYR A 62 -12.19 1.58 12.93
N GLY A 63 -12.73 0.81 13.89
CA GLY A 63 -12.49 -0.63 14.00
C GLY A 63 -12.91 -1.38 12.73
N ALA A 64 -14.10 -1.07 12.19
CA ALA A 64 -14.60 -1.65 10.94
C ALA A 64 -13.69 -1.31 9.76
N THR A 65 -13.24 -0.06 9.64
CA THR A 65 -12.30 0.39 8.62
C THR A 65 -11.03 -0.46 8.63
N GLN A 66 -10.45 -0.69 9.81
CA GLN A 66 -9.23 -1.51 9.93
C GLN A 66 -9.49 -2.99 9.60
N ALA A 67 -10.62 -3.53 10.03
CA ALA A 67 -11.02 -4.89 9.67
C ALA A 67 -11.13 -5.05 8.14
N PHE A 68 -11.76 -4.08 7.46
CA PHE A 68 -11.86 -4.09 6.00
C PHE A 68 -10.51 -3.93 5.31
N VAL A 69 -9.61 -3.07 5.79
CA VAL A 69 -8.25 -2.97 5.24
C VAL A 69 -7.58 -4.35 5.26
N TYR A 70 -7.60 -5.06 6.40
CA TYR A 70 -7.02 -6.40 6.47
C TYR A 70 -7.73 -7.41 5.56
N ALA A 71 -9.07 -7.43 5.53
CA ALA A 71 -9.83 -8.31 4.65
C ALA A 71 -9.49 -8.08 3.16
N PHE A 72 -9.45 -6.82 2.73
CA PHE A 72 -9.12 -6.48 1.34
C PHE A 72 -7.64 -6.72 1.02
N THR A 73 -6.71 -6.65 1.97
CA THR A 73 -5.32 -7.08 1.71
C THR A 73 -5.22 -8.56 1.41
N PHE A 74 -6.00 -9.41 2.08
CA PHE A 74 -6.05 -10.83 1.76
C PHE A 74 -6.63 -11.06 0.35
N ILE A 75 -7.76 -10.41 0.05
CA ILE A 75 -8.41 -10.50 -1.27
C ILE A 75 -7.50 -10.00 -2.39
N GLY A 76 -6.85 -8.85 -2.20
CA GLY A 76 -5.99 -8.23 -3.19
C GLY A 76 -4.72 -9.03 -3.50
N GLY A 77 -4.18 -9.75 -2.51
CA GLY A 77 -3.08 -10.70 -2.71
C GLY A 77 -3.52 -11.89 -3.58
N LEU A 78 -4.62 -12.55 -3.20
CA LEU A 78 -5.17 -13.68 -3.96
C LEU A 78 -5.52 -13.30 -5.41
N PHE A 79 -6.07 -12.10 -5.61
CA PHE A 79 -6.43 -11.61 -6.93
C PHE A 79 -5.20 -11.31 -7.79
N ALA A 80 -4.14 -10.78 -7.18
CA ALA A 80 -2.87 -10.55 -7.87
C ALA A 80 -2.21 -11.87 -8.29
N ASP A 81 -2.20 -12.87 -7.40
CA ASP A 81 -1.61 -14.18 -7.67
C ASP A 81 -2.30 -14.89 -8.84
N LYS A 82 -3.64 -14.83 -8.90
CA LYS A 82 -4.43 -15.66 -9.81
C LYS A 82 -4.88 -14.97 -11.09
N ILE A 83 -5.04 -13.64 -11.09
CA ILE A 83 -5.77 -12.94 -12.15
C ILE A 83 -4.96 -11.79 -12.72
N LEU A 84 -4.55 -10.83 -11.88
CA LEU A 84 -4.09 -9.53 -12.36
C LEU A 84 -2.56 -9.40 -12.47
N GLY A 85 -1.82 -10.15 -11.66
CA GLY A 85 -0.38 -10.03 -11.49
C GLY A 85 0.02 -8.86 -10.59
N PHE A 86 1.11 -9.04 -9.82
CA PHE A 86 1.54 -8.11 -8.76
C PHE A 86 1.72 -6.66 -9.23
N ARG A 87 2.40 -6.45 -10.38
CA ARG A 87 2.69 -5.09 -10.89
C ARG A 87 1.41 -4.33 -11.25
N LYS A 88 0.44 -5.00 -11.88
CA LYS A 88 -0.83 -4.37 -12.26
C LYS A 88 -1.70 -4.12 -11.03
N SER A 89 -1.76 -5.09 -10.10
CA SER A 89 -2.46 -4.90 -8.82
C SER A 89 -1.91 -3.71 -8.04
N LEU A 90 -0.58 -3.57 -7.96
CA LEU A 90 0.06 -2.44 -7.30
C LEU A 90 -0.33 -1.10 -7.96
N PHE A 91 -0.25 -1.03 -9.28
CA PHE A 91 -0.56 0.17 -10.04
C PHE A 91 -2.03 0.60 -9.89
N TRP A 92 -2.97 -0.33 -10.08
CA TRP A 92 -4.40 -0.04 -9.92
C TRP A 92 -4.77 0.25 -8.47
N GLY A 93 -4.15 -0.44 -7.51
CA GLY A 93 -4.30 -0.14 -6.09
C GLY A 93 -3.88 1.30 -5.75
N GLY A 94 -2.74 1.75 -6.28
CA GLY A 94 -2.28 3.14 -6.19
C GLY A 94 -3.29 4.14 -6.76
N ILE A 95 -3.82 3.88 -7.96
CA ILE A 95 -4.83 4.74 -8.59
C ILE A 95 -6.10 4.83 -7.75
N LEU A 96 -6.56 3.72 -7.17
CA LEU A 96 -7.75 3.71 -6.30
C LEU A 96 -7.52 4.54 -5.04
N MET A 97 -6.34 4.46 -4.41
CA MET A 97 -6.01 5.31 -3.25
C MET A 97 -5.95 6.80 -3.59
N ILE A 98 -5.35 7.15 -4.74
CA ILE A 98 -5.32 8.53 -5.23
C ILE A 98 -6.74 9.03 -5.48
N THR A 99 -7.57 8.21 -6.13
CA THR A 99 -8.98 8.54 -6.40
C THR A 99 -9.76 8.75 -5.11
N GLY A 100 -9.60 7.87 -4.12
CA GLY A 100 -10.22 8.02 -2.80
C GLY A 100 -9.79 9.32 -2.10
N SER A 101 -8.49 9.65 -2.19
CA SER A 101 -7.95 10.90 -1.64
C SER A 101 -8.50 12.14 -2.36
N CYS A 102 -8.64 12.10 -3.69
CA CYS A 102 -9.25 13.17 -4.47
C CYS A 102 -10.74 13.35 -4.13
N ILE A 103 -11.49 12.26 -3.95
CA ILE A 103 -12.89 12.31 -3.52
C ILE A 103 -13.01 13.01 -2.16
N LEU A 104 -12.18 12.64 -1.20
CA LEU A 104 -12.15 13.30 0.12
C LEU A 104 -11.69 14.76 0.04
N ALA A 105 -10.81 15.10 -0.89
CA ALA A 105 -10.34 16.46 -1.07
C ALA A 105 -11.41 17.41 -1.64
N ILE A 106 -12.40 16.89 -2.36
CA ILE A 106 -13.51 17.69 -2.92
C ILE A 106 -14.47 18.11 -1.80
N ASP A 107 -15.05 17.14 -1.10
CA ASP A 107 -15.86 17.39 0.10
C ASP A 107 -15.71 16.19 1.05
N PRO A 108 -14.94 16.34 2.14
CA PRO A 108 -14.69 15.24 3.06
C PRO A 108 -15.90 14.94 3.97
N LYS A 109 -16.92 15.82 4.03
CA LYS A 109 -18.15 15.58 4.81
C LYS A 109 -19.16 14.77 4.02
N GLU A 110 -19.41 15.17 2.78
CA GLU A 110 -20.36 14.49 1.91
C GLU A 110 -19.80 13.15 1.40
N PHE A 111 -18.52 13.12 0.99
CA PHE A 111 -17.93 11.96 0.33
C PHE A 111 -17.00 11.13 1.23
N PHE A 112 -17.15 11.23 2.55
CA PHE A 112 -16.32 10.50 3.51
C PHE A 112 -16.28 8.99 3.23
N PHE A 113 -17.44 8.34 3.24
CA PHE A 113 -17.52 6.88 3.09
C PHE A 113 -17.12 6.39 1.69
N PRO A 114 -17.56 7.04 0.58
CA PRO A 114 -17.05 6.70 -0.75
C PRO A 114 -15.54 6.82 -0.84
N GLY A 115 -14.97 7.97 -0.44
CA GLY A 115 -13.52 8.19 -0.51
C GLY A 115 -12.74 7.19 0.33
N LEU A 116 -13.20 6.92 1.55
CA LEU A 116 -12.61 5.91 2.43
C LEU A 116 -12.67 4.50 1.82
N SER A 117 -13.77 4.15 1.16
CA SER A 117 -13.95 2.84 0.51
C SER A 117 -12.94 2.64 -0.63
N PHE A 118 -12.74 3.65 -1.47
CA PHE A 118 -11.71 3.63 -2.52
C PHE A 118 -10.31 3.45 -1.93
N THR A 119 -10.00 4.16 -0.84
CA THR A 119 -8.71 4.02 -0.14
C THR A 119 -8.50 2.64 0.47
N ILE A 120 -9.53 2.05 1.09
CA ILE A 120 -9.48 0.69 1.66
C ILE A 120 -9.19 -0.34 0.57
N ILE A 121 -9.96 -0.29 -0.53
CA ILE A 121 -9.80 -1.24 -1.64
C ILE A 121 -8.42 -1.05 -2.28
N GLY A 122 -8.02 0.18 -2.55
CA GLY A 122 -6.72 0.50 -3.12
C GLY A 122 -5.55 -0.02 -2.26
N THR A 123 -5.64 0.19 -0.94
CA THR A 123 -4.68 -0.34 0.04
C THR A 123 -4.62 -1.88 -0.02
N GLY A 124 -5.79 -2.53 -0.16
CA GLY A 124 -5.89 -3.98 -0.29
C GLY A 124 -5.13 -4.54 -1.49
N PHE A 125 -5.16 -3.85 -2.64
CA PHE A 125 -4.39 -4.23 -3.83
C PHE A 125 -2.93 -3.79 -3.79
N PHE A 126 -2.58 -2.80 -2.97
CA PHE A 126 -1.22 -2.27 -2.90
C PHE A 126 -0.32 -3.07 -1.94
N LYS A 127 -0.74 -3.16 -0.66
CA LYS A 127 0.03 -3.71 0.47
C LYS A 127 0.62 -5.12 0.27
N PRO A 128 -0.18 -6.15 -0.04
CA PRO A 128 0.35 -7.50 -0.16
C PRO A 128 1.30 -7.62 -1.37
N ASN A 129 1.08 -6.81 -2.40
CA ASN A 129 1.71 -6.98 -3.70
C ASN A 129 3.05 -6.26 -3.80
N ILE A 130 3.23 -5.12 -3.12
CA ILE A 130 4.50 -4.39 -3.10
C ILE A 130 5.62 -5.19 -2.42
N SER A 131 5.33 -5.83 -1.29
CA SER A 131 6.30 -6.69 -0.58
C SER A 131 6.69 -7.91 -1.43
N THR A 132 5.71 -8.52 -2.10
CA THR A 132 5.98 -9.61 -3.05
C THR A 132 6.85 -9.15 -4.21
N MET A 133 6.60 -7.95 -4.77
CA MET A 133 7.45 -7.38 -5.82
C MET A 133 8.89 -7.19 -5.35
N VAL A 134 9.14 -6.73 -4.12
CA VAL A 134 10.50 -6.66 -3.55
C VAL A 134 11.16 -8.04 -3.57
N GLY A 135 10.43 -9.08 -3.16
CA GLY A 135 10.90 -10.47 -3.20
C GLY A 135 11.31 -10.93 -4.60
N THR A 136 10.54 -10.54 -5.64
CA THR A 136 10.84 -10.93 -7.03
C THR A 136 12.09 -10.28 -7.63
N LEU A 137 12.60 -9.19 -7.02
CA LEU A 137 13.83 -8.53 -7.49
C LEU A 137 15.10 -9.36 -7.26
N TYR A 138 15.02 -10.40 -6.43
CA TYR A 138 16.14 -11.24 -6.03
C TYR A 138 15.92 -12.69 -6.45
N LYS A 139 17.01 -13.40 -6.77
CA LYS A 139 16.98 -14.85 -6.99
C LYS A 139 16.76 -15.58 -5.66
N THR A 140 16.25 -16.81 -5.69
CA THR A 140 15.87 -17.59 -4.49
C THR A 140 16.98 -17.71 -3.45
N ASN A 141 18.25 -17.74 -3.87
CA ASN A 141 19.43 -17.87 -3.00
C ASN A 141 20.33 -16.62 -2.98
N ASP A 142 19.79 -15.45 -3.33
CA ASP A 142 20.55 -14.19 -3.29
C ASP A 142 20.66 -13.68 -1.85
N THR A 143 21.88 -13.64 -1.32
CA THR A 143 22.18 -13.16 0.05
C THR A 143 21.85 -11.67 0.25
N ARG A 144 21.69 -10.89 -0.83
CA ARG A 144 21.31 -9.47 -0.78
C ARG A 144 19.83 -9.26 -0.48
N ARG A 145 18.99 -10.31 -0.59
CA ARG A 145 17.54 -10.24 -0.38
C ARG A 145 17.19 -9.67 1.00
N ASP A 146 17.83 -10.14 2.06
CA ASP A 146 17.55 -9.70 3.43
C ASP A 146 17.90 -8.23 3.66
N ALA A 147 19.02 -7.78 3.09
CA ALA A 147 19.40 -6.37 3.10
C ALA A 147 18.40 -5.51 2.31
N GLY A 148 17.85 -6.05 1.22
CA GLY A 148 16.79 -5.44 0.42
C GLY A 148 15.51 -5.23 1.22
N PHE A 149 15.03 -6.27 1.90
CA PHE A 149 13.86 -6.17 2.79
C PHE A 149 14.11 -5.22 3.97
N SER A 150 15.32 -5.22 4.53
CA SER A 150 15.69 -4.30 5.62
C SER A 150 15.61 -2.84 5.16
N LEU A 151 16.12 -2.51 3.97
CA LEU A 151 15.97 -1.18 3.38
C LEU A 151 14.49 -0.86 3.14
N PHE A 152 13.74 -1.78 2.53
CA PHE A 152 12.31 -1.59 2.27
C PHE A 152 11.52 -1.29 3.56
N TYR A 153 11.74 -2.06 4.64
CA TYR A 153 11.08 -1.84 5.93
C TYR A 153 11.52 -0.56 6.64
N SER A 154 12.75 -0.08 6.41
CA SER A 154 13.13 1.24 6.92
C SER A 154 12.25 2.36 6.32
N GLY A 155 11.80 2.20 5.06
CA GLY A 155 10.86 3.12 4.42
C GLY A 155 9.49 3.13 5.10
N ILE A 156 9.03 1.96 5.57
CA ILE A 156 7.79 1.86 6.36
C ILE A 156 7.90 2.69 7.64
N ASN A 157 9.00 2.54 8.37
CA ASN A 157 9.22 3.28 9.61
C ASN A 157 9.33 4.79 9.37
N ILE A 158 10.02 5.21 8.31
CA ILE A 158 10.15 6.63 7.94
C ILE A 158 8.78 7.21 7.58
N GLY A 159 7.99 6.50 6.77
CA GLY A 159 6.63 6.92 6.41
C GLY A 159 5.74 7.06 7.65
N ALA A 160 5.79 6.07 8.55
CA ALA A 160 5.02 6.09 9.80
C ALA A 160 5.45 7.18 10.79
N LEU A 161 6.73 7.59 10.77
CA LEU A 161 7.24 8.66 11.63
C LEU A 161 6.80 10.04 11.15
N LEU A 162 6.74 10.23 9.82
CA LEU A 162 6.42 11.53 9.21
C LEU A 162 4.92 11.80 9.12
N GLY A 163 4.09 10.74 9.03
CA GLY A 163 2.64 10.83 8.89
C GLY A 163 1.92 10.81 10.22
#